data_AF-A0A0Q9T192-F1
#
_entry.id   AF-A0A0Q9T192-F1
#
_cell.length_a   1.000
_cell.length_b   1.000
_cell.length_c   1.000
_cell.angle_alpha   90.00
_cell.angle_beta   90.00
_cell.angle_gamma   90.00
#
_symmetry.space_group_name_H-M   'P 1'
#
loop_
_entity.id
_entity.type
_entity.pdbx_description
1 polymer ?
#
loop_
_entity_poly.entity_id
_entity_poly.type
_entity_poly.pdbx_seq_one_letter_code
_entity_poly.pdbx_strand_id
1 'polypeptide(L)'
;MRKFLAVALSVSLALSSVVTVSSVAFAESKFQITEDQTIAAKIQSFTDIKALFTDKTVLADVKKLYVDKFQTDVKRLDVNIKADDPKIDTNIMFVLDGAIKGDLNVGQADEAIDKGLQWYFFFALRDLMSNQVRPAMTKGDVAGAKAAFDKVVQIYEGTLQPNVVKRDAKFSLNMVPLLKTTIELIQKDINENNLNDFNFHRQILDKTLIKNYALAAYTYAENVGLAAPADQPKAITEGYFLYMPVYTYLRGGSVADGNFVKDAFASGDASKIKKDEIGEALQRTMIGKVSEYINQAFIKLEAGDLQAARGYVAEGTMFLASQEVFLGKEKYAAASVAATKFTEAVNKSDLAATKEYGFQILKFLVDKDGSSLKIGDKAYQVNGAAFTAENAPFINAESSRTLVPVRVIAQAIQAGVEWEDATKTVVITKDGKKTEITLGSDQVVENGKVNEKVKLDQPVVIENGSSFIPLRAVAELFGKRVFYQNGEIIILR
;
A
#
# COMPACT_ATOMS: atom_id res chain seq x y z
N MET A 1 -39.13 12.11 -61.56
CA MET A 1 -39.44 13.25 -60.66
C MET A 1 -40.75 12.97 -59.92
N ARG A 2 -40.69 12.98 -58.58
CA ARG A 2 -41.80 13.29 -57.64
C ARG A 2 -42.94 12.26 -57.41
N LYS A 3 -43.18 12.06 -56.09
CA LYS A 3 -44.36 11.53 -55.37
C LYS A 3 -44.45 9.99 -55.34
N PHE A 4 -44.63 9.32 -54.20
CA PHE A 4 -45.71 9.51 -53.24
C PHE A 4 -45.35 9.18 -51.78
N LEU A 5 -46.10 9.84 -50.89
CA LEU A 5 -46.23 9.69 -49.45
C LEU A 5 -47.32 8.64 -49.13
N ALA A 6 -47.22 8.00 -47.95
CA ALA A 6 -48.28 7.73 -46.94
C ALA A 6 -48.34 6.26 -46.45
N VAL A 7 -47.98 5.93 -45.19
CA VAL A 7 -48.71 5.99 -43.89
C VAL A 7 -49.21 4.59 -43.44
N ALA A 8 -48.65 4.16 -42.30
CA ALA A 8 -49.17 3.36 -41.17
C ALA A 8 -50.00 2.06 -41.39
N LEU A 9 -49.63 0.97 -40.68
CA LEU A 9 -50.21 0.58 -39.38
C LEU A 9 -49.52 -0.66 -38.80
N SER A 10 -49.47 -0.71 -37.48
CA SER A 10 -49.02 -1.78 -36.59
C SER A 10 -49.92 -3.03 -36.60
N VAL A 11 -49.34 -4.23 -36.54
CA VAL A 11 -49.88 -5.39 -35.79
C VAL A 11 -48.72 -6.26 -35.29
N SER A 12 -48.76 -6.56 -33.99
CA SER A 12 -47.91 -7.45 -33.22
C SER A 12 -48.14 -8.92 -33.58
N LEU A 13 -47.09 -9.75 -33.57
CA LEU A 13 -47.21 -11.18 -33.27
C LEU A 13 -45.92 -11.67 -32.61
N ALA A 14 -46.11 -12.24 -31.43
CA ALA A 14 -45.09 -12.78 -30.56
C ALA A 14 -44.77 -14.25 -30.90
N LEU A 15 -43.55 -14.64 -30.49
CA LEU A 15 -43.06 -15.99 -30.18
C LEU A 15 -42.81 -16.97 -31.34
N SER A 16 -41.52 -17.17 -31.62
CA SER A 16 -40.92 -18.49 -31.43
C SER A 16 -39.44 -18.37 -31.05
N SER A 17 -39.09 -19.13 -30.03
CA SER A 17 -37.83 -19.20 -29.34
C SER A 17 -36.71 -19.76 -30.21
N VAL A 18 -35.68 -18.96 -30.44
CA VAL A 18 -34.29 -19.43 -30.49
C VAL A 18 -33.51 -18.45 -29.64
N VAL A 19 -33.01 -18.92 -28.50
CA VAL A 19 -31.96 -18.22 -27.76
C VAL A 19 -30.71 -18.32 -28.63
N THR A 20 -30.55 -17.37 -29.55
CA THR A 20 -29.21 -16.98 -29.96
C THR A 20 -28.63 -16.26 -28.75
N VAL A 21 -27.75 -16.96 -28.03
CA VAL A 21 -26.81 -16.29 -27.12
C VAL A 21 -26.03 -15.34 -28.03
N SER A 22 -26.49 -14.09 -28.10
CA SER A 22 -25.71 -13.01 -28.68
C SER A 22 -24.52 -12.87 -27.75
N SER A 23 -23.37 -13.38 -28.18
CA SER A 23 -22.11 -12.96 -27.60
C SER A 23 -22.09 -11.44 -27.74
N VAL A 24 -22.21 -10.76 -26.61
CA VAL A 24 -21.87 -9.33 -26.54
C VAL A 24 -20.45 -9.27 -27.10
N ALA A 25 -20.27 -8.59 -28.23
CA ALA A 25 -18.95 -8.44 -28.83
C ALA A 25 -18.09 -7.63 -27.86
N PHE A 26 -17.30 -8.33 -27.04
CA PHE A 26 -16.26 -7.71 -26.24
C PHE A 26 -15.27 -7.07 -27.22
N ALA A 27 -14.77 -5.88 -26.89
CA ALA A 27 -13.63 -5.34 -27.60
C ALA A 27 -12.50 -6.37 -27.54
N GLU A 28 -11.87 -6.64 -28.68
CA GLU A 28 -10.76 -7.58 -28.75
C GLU A 28 -9.71 -7.20 -27.69
N SER A 29 -9.25 -8.20 -26.93
CA SER A 29 -8.24 -8.01 -25.89
C SER A 29 -7.02 -7.29 -26.46
N LYS A 30 -6.45 -6.34 -25.71
CA LYS A 30 -5.22 -5.65 -26.14
C LYS A 30 -3.98 -6.53 -25.94
N PHE A 31 -4.16 -7.69 -25.33
CA PHE A 31 -3.15 -8.72 -25.12
C PHE A 31 -3.51 -10.00 -25.89
N GLN A 32 -2.49 -10.77 -26.26
CA GLN A 32 -2.67 -12.08 -26.89
C GLN A 32 -3.07 -13.11 -25.83
N ILE A 33 -4.38 -13.26 -25.57
CA ILE A 33 -4.94 -14.14 -24.54
C ILE A 33 -6.08 -15.00 -25.11
N THR A 34 -6.33 -16.15 -24.49
CA THR A 34 -7.53 -16.96 -24.74
C THR A 34 -8.64 -16.55 -23.77
N GLU A 35 -9.80 -16.16 -24.29
CA GLU A 35 -10.95 -15.76 -23.47
C GLU A 35 -11.43 -16.89 -22.55
N ASP A 36 -11.61 -16.61 -21.25
CA ASP A 36 -12.26 -17.52 -20.31
C ASP A 36 -13.72 -17.10 -20.15
N GLN A 37 -14.64 -17.98 -20.54
CA GLN A 37 -16.07 -17.70 -20.54
C GLN A 37 -16.64 -17.44 -19.14
N THR A 38 -16.03 -17.98 -18.09
CA THR A 38 -16.48 -17.75 -16.71
C THR A 38 -16.10 -16.35 -16.26
N ILE A 39 -14.88 -15.90 -16.59
CA ILE A 39 -14.43 -14.52 -16.32
C ILE A 39 -15.23 -13.52 -17.16
N ALA A 40 -15.44 -13.79 -18.46
CA ALA A 40 -16.26 -12.96 -19.32
C ALA A 40 -17.69 -12.78 -18.77
N ALA A 41 -18.34 -13.88 -18.34
CA ALA A 41 -19.66 -13.82 -17.71
C ALA A 41 -19.66 -13.03 -16.38
N LYS A 42 -18.57 -13.11 -15.61
CA LYS A 42 -18.42 -12.33 -14.36
C LYS A 42 -18.26 -10.83 -14.63
N ILE A 43 -17.47 -10.47 -15.64
CA ILE A 43 -17.30 -9.08 -16.10
C ILE A 43 -18.63 -8.54 -16.65
N GLN A 44 -19.36 -9.34 -17.42
CA GLN A 44 -20.70 -8.96 -17.89
C GLN A 44 -21.65 -8.72 -16.71
N SER A 45 -21.66 -9.62 -15.71
CA SER A 45 -22.47 -9.43 -14.50
C SER A 45 -22.12 -8.14 -13.75
N PHE A 46 -20.86 -7.69 -13.83
CA PHE A 46 -20.42 -6.44 -13.22
C PHE A 46 -20.93 -5.22 -14.01
N THR A 47 -20.95 -5.30 -15.33
CA THR A 47 -21.62 -4.30 -16.18
C THR A 47 -23.12 -4.26 -15.92
N ASP A 48 -23.78 -5.42 -15.85
CA ASP A 48 -25.22 -5.54 -15.69
C ASP A 48 -25.70 -4.97 -14.35
N ILE A 49 -25.01 -5.29 -13.25
CA ILE A 49 -25.38 -4.76 -11.93
C ILE A 49 -25.19 -3.25 -11.82
N LYS A 50 -24.17 -2.70 -12.47
CA LYS A 50 -23.98 -1.25 -12.55
C LYS A 50 -25.07 -0.57 -13.37
N ALA A 51 -25.56 -1.21 -14.42
CA ALA A 51 -26.63 -0.68 -15.26
C ALA A 51 -27.99 -0.59 -14.54
N LEU A 52 -28.16 -1.25 -13.38
CA LEU A 52 -29.35 -1.12 -12.55
C LEU A 52 -29.46 0.25 -11.83
N PHE A 53 -28.34 0.97 -11.69
CA PHE A 53 -28.33 2.30 -11.09
C PHE A 53 -28.80 3.37 -12.09
N THR A 54 -30.06 3.77 -11.92
CA THR A 54 -30.77 4.78 -12.72
C THR A 54 -31.61 5.69 -11.82
N ASP A 55 -32.28 6.69 -12.38
CA ASP A 55 -33.23 7.53 -11.64
C ASP A 55 -34.40 6.74 -11.01
N LYS A 56 -34.62 5.49 -11.45
CA LYS A 56 -35.67 4.58 -10.96
C LYS A 56 -35.09 3.30 -10.34
N THR A 57 -33.89 3.39 -9.76
CA THR A 57 -33.19 2.24 -9.15
C THR A 57 -34.09 1.50 -8.16
N VAL A 58 -34.22 0.18 -8.32
CA VAL A 58 -34.82 -0.71 -7.34
C VAL A 58 -33.70 -1.42 -6.57
N LEU A 59 -33.35 -0.91 -5.39
CA LEU A 59 -32.19 -1.42 -4.63
C LEU A 59 -32.32 -2.90 -4.22
N ALA A 60 -33.54 -3.42 -4.08
CA ALA A 60 -33.77 -4.84 -3.84
C ALA A 60 -33.28 -5.72 -5.00
N ASP A 61 -33.45 -5.26 -6.24
CA ASP A 61 -33.00 -5.97 -7.44
C ASP A 61 -31.48 -5.94 -7.56
N VAL A 62 -30.86 -4.79 -7.24
CA VAL A 62 -29.40 -4.65 -7.14
C VAL A 62 -28.83 -5.64 -6.12
N LYS A 63 -29.39 -5.65 -4.91
CA LYS A 63 -28.97 -6.58 -3.84
C LYS A 63 -29.15 -8.03 -4.27
N LYS A 64 -30.28 -8.37 -4.89
CA LYS A 64 -30.53 -9.71 -5.39
C LYS A 64 -29.47 -10.13 -6.42
N LEU A 65 -29.16 -9.27 -7.40
CA LEU A 65 -28.16 -9.57 -8.42
C LEU A 65 -26.76 -9.72 -7.81
N TYR A 66 -26.39 -8.90 -6.83
CA TYR A 66 -25.14 -9.05 -6.08
C TYR A 66 -25.05 -10.43 -5.40
N VAL A 67 -26.09 -10.81 -4.65
CA VAL A 67 -26.16 -12.10 -3.96
C VAL A 67 -26.05 -13.26 -4.95
N ASP A 68 -26.81 -13.22 -6.04
CA ASP A 68 -26.87 -14.29 -7.03
C ASP A 68 -25.56 -14.44 -7.83
N LYS A 69 -24.88 -13.33 -8.13
CA LYS A 69 -23.74 -13.33 -9.07
C LYS A 69 -22.38 -13.18 -8.44
N PHE A 70 -22.27 -12.63 -7.22
CA PHE A 70 -20.98 -12.24 -6.64
C PHE A 70 -20.75 -12.79 -5.23
N GLN A 71 -21.76 -12.74 -4.35
CA GLN A 71 -21.56 -12.92 -2.91
C GLN A 71 -20.80 -14.21 -2.54
N THR A 72 -21.07 -15.34 -3.20
CA THR A 72 -20.36 -16.61 -2.92
C THR A 72 -18.86 -16.49 -3.18
N ASP A 73 -18.45 -15.92 -4.32
CA ASP A 73 -17.04 -15.76 -4.67
C ASP A 73 -16.36 -14.68 -3.82
N VAL A 74 -17.11 -13.63 -3.47
CA VAL A 74 -16.64 -12.57 -2.57
C VAL A 74 -16.33 -13.16 -1.20
N LYS A 75 -17.27 -13.92 -0.60
CA LYS A 75 -17.06 -14.57 0.69
C LYS A 75 -15.90 -15.56 0.68
N ARG A 76 -15.69 -16.28 -0.43
CA ARG A 76 -14.51 -17.16 -0.62
C ARG A 76 -13.20 -16.37 -0.50
N LEU A 77 -13.13 -15.18 -1.10
CA LEU A 77 -11.93 -14.33 -1.03
C LEU A 77 -11.77 -13.65 0.34
N ASP A 78 -12.88 -13.30 1.01
CA ASP A 78 -12.87 -12.65 2.33
C ASP A 78 -12.18 -13.51 3.41
N VAL A 79 -12.15 -14.84 3.25
CA VAL A 79 -11.42 -15.77 4.14
C VAL A 79 -9.91 -15.46 4.18
N ASN A 80 -9.34 -14.93 3.10
CA ASN A 80 -7.91 -14.60 3.02
C ASN A 80 -7.56 -13.22 3.58
N ILE A 81 -8.58 -12.40 3.90
CA ILE A 81 -8.40 -11.11 4.60
C ILE A 81 -8.21 -11.42 6.09
N LYS A 82 -7.40 -10.64 6.81
CA LYS A 82 -7.23 -10.82 8.27
C LYS A 82 -8.58 -10.72 8.99
N ALA A 83 -8.74 -11.44 10.10
CA ALA A 83 -10.03 -11.55 10.80
C ALA A 83 -10.62 -10.17 11.20
N ASP A 84 -9.76 -9.29 11.70
CA ASP A 84 -10.16 -7.95 12.17
C ASP A 84 -10.16 -6.88 11.06
N ASP A 85 -9.75 -7.24 9.84
CA ASP A 85 -9.72 -6.32 8.72
C ASP A 85 -11.10 -6.31 8.01
N PRO A 86 -11.57 -5.15 7.51
CA PRO A 86 -12.84 -5.05 6.80
C PRO A 86 -12.97 -6.05 5.65
N LYS A 87 -14.14 -6.68 5.53
CA LYS A 87 -14.48 -7.68 4.51
C LYS A 87 -15.28 -7.07 3.37
N ILE A 88 -15.10 -7.58 2.15
CA ILE A 88 -15.79 -7.05 0.97
C ILE A 88 -17.30 -7.25 1.11
N ASP A 89 -17.76 -8.48 1.37
CA ASP A 89 -19.20 -8.79 1.42
C ASP A 89 -19.91 -8.02 2.53
N THR A 90 -19.32 -8.02 3.73
CA THR A 90 -19.89 -7.31 4.88
C THR A 90 -20.07 -5.83 4.60
N ASN A 91 -19.11 -5.17 3.94
CA ASN A 91 -19.21 -3.75 3.63
C ASN A 91 -20.21 -3.45 2.50
N ILE A 92 -20.22 -4.26 1.42
CA ILE A 92 -21.20 -4.09 0.33
C ILE A 92 -22.62 -4.26 0.87
N MET A 93 -22.85 -5.34 1.63
CA MET A 93 -24.16 -5.65 2.21
C MET A 93 -24.60 -4.60 3.22
N PHE A 94 -23.68 -4.10 4.06
CA PHE A 94 -23.97 -3.00 4.98
C PHE A 94 -24.52 -1.76 4.25
N VAL A 95 -23.87 -1.35 3.16
CA VAL A 95 -24.33 -0.17 2.40
C VAL A 95 -25.64 -0.43 1.67
N LEU A 96 -25.80 -1.60 1.02
CA LEU A 96 -27.04 -1.96 0.34
C LEU A 96 -28.22 -2.03 1.32
N ASP A 97 -28.03 -2.65 2.49
CA ASP A 97 -29.07 -2.79 3.50
C ASP A 97 -29.44 -1.44 4.12
N GLY A 98 -28.45 -0.59 4.40
CA GLY A 98 -28.69 0.78 4.85
C GLY A 98 -29.44 1.60 3.81
N ALA A 99 -29.09 1.48 2.53
CA ALA A 99 -29.76 2.20 1.46
C ALA A 99 -31.21 1.73 1.23
N ILE A 100 -31.48 0.43 1.33
CA ILE A 100 -32.84 -0.13 1.24
C ILE A 100 -33.72 0.37 2.40
N LYS A 101 -33.15 0.54 3.60
CA LYS A 101 -33.84 1.08 4.77
C LYS A 101 -34.06 2.60 4.72
N GLY A 102 -33.33 3.30 3.85
CA GLY A 102 -33.31 4.76 3.77
C GLY A 102 -32.30 5.44 4.70
N ASP A 103 -31.45 4.67 5.39
CA ASP A 103 -30.38 5.19 6.25
C ASP A 103 -29.20 5.74 5.42
N LEU A 104 -29.01 5.22 4.21
CA LEU A 104 -27.99 5.63 3.25
C LEU A 104 -28.66 5.97 1.91
N ASN A 105 -27.99 6.74 1.05
CA ASN A 105 -28.57 7.12 -0.24
C ASN A 105 -28.19 6.17 -1.39
N VAL A 106 -28.95 6.23 -2.49
CA VAL A 106 -28.72 5.41 -3.69
C VAL A 106 -27.32 5.60 -4.27
N GLY A 107 -26.76 6.81 -4.20
CA GLY A 107 -25.40 7.09 -4.64
C GLY A 107 -24.33 6.34 -3.84
N GLN A 108 -24.55 6.12 -2.54
CA GLN A 108 -23.66 5.29 -1.73
C GLN A 108 -23.76 3.80 -2.13
N ALA A 109 -24.98 3.31 -2.39
CA ALA A 109 -25.18 1.95 -2.89
C ALA A 109 -24.53 1.73 -4.26
N ASP A 110 -24.61 2.71 -5.16
CA ASP A 110 -23.93 2.71 -6.46
C ASP A 110 -22.42 2.53 -6.30
N GLU A 111 -21.78 3.36 -5.47
CA GLU A 111 -20.33 3.28 -5.27
C GLU A 111 -19.90 2.05 -4.47
N ALA A 112 -20.72 1.54 -3.56
CA ALA A 112 -20.46 0.28 -2.88
C ALA A 112 -20.47 -0.90 -3.86
N ILE A 113 -21.36 -0.90 -4.87
CA ILE A 113 -21.32 -1.90 -5.94
C ILE A 113 -20.13 -1.68 -6.86
N ASP A 114 -19.95 -0.47 -7.42
CA ASP A 114 -18.89 -0.21 -8.40
C ASP A 114 -17.50 -0.45 -7.80
N LYS A 115 -17.20 0.20 -6.66
CA LYS A 115 -15.87 0.13 -6.04
C LYS A 115 -15.69 -1.10 -5.17
N GLY A 116 -16.74 -1.59 -4.53
CA GLY A 116 -16.69 -2.86 -3.79
C GLY A 116 -16.43 -4.06 -4.70
N LEU A 117 -17.00 -4.08 -5.91
CA LEU A 117 -16.68 -5.14 -6.87
C LEU A 117 -15.31 -4.95 -7.52
N GLN A 118 -14.81 -3.71 -7.69
CA GLN A 118 -13.40 -3.49 -8.04
C GLN A 118 -12.44 -4.02 -6.97
N TRP A 119 -12.79 -3.90 -5.68
CA TRP A 119 -12.06 -4.54 -4.58
C TRP A 119 -12.08 -6.07 -4.71
N TYR A 120 -13.24 -6.67 -4.98
CA TYR A 120 -13.35 -8.10 -5.31
C TYR A 120 -12.42 -8.50 -6.46
N PHE A 121 -12.45 -7.79 -7.59
CA PHE A 121 -11.62 -8.11 -8.75
C PHE A 121 -10.13 -7.95 -8.49
N PHE A 122 -9.73 -6.96 -7.68
CA PHE A 122 -8.34 -6.82 -7.23
C PHE A 122 -7.86 -8.08 -6.48
N PHE A 123 -8.66 -8.63 -5.57
CA PHE A 123 -8.31 -9.88 -4.88
C PHE A 123 -8.46 -11.12 -5.74
N ALA A 124 -9.46 -11.18 -6.63
CA ALA A 124 -9.62 -12.32 -7.55
C ALA A 124 -8.40 -12.48 -8.47
N LEU A 125 -7.88 -11.37 -9.01
CA LEU A 125 -6.65 -11.37 -9.80
C LEU A 125 -5.46 -11.89 -9.00
N ARG A 126 -5.27 -11.42 -7.77
CA ARG A 126 -4.16 -11.83 -6.90
C ARG A 126 -4.26 -13.29 -6.47
N ASP A 127 -5.48 -13.77 -6.24
CA ASP A 127 -5.79 -15.16 -5.93
C ASP A 127 -5.39 -16.07 -7.09
N LEU A 128 -5.78 -15.73 -8.33
CA LEU A 128 -5.34 -16.44 -9.54
C LEU A 128 -3.81 -16.47 -9.65
N MET A 129 -3.15 -15.32 -9.49
CA MET A 129 -1.68 -15.23 -9.55
C MET A 129 -0.99 -16.13 -8.52
N SER A 130 -1.51 -16.14 -7.29
CA SER A 130 -0.86 -16.81 -6.16
C SER A 130 -1.17 -18.30 -6.07
N ASN A 131 -2.39 -18.69 -6.44
CA ASN A 131 -2.93 -20.03 -6.20
C ASN A 131 -3.12 -20.85 -7.48
N GLN A 132 -2.98 -20.24 -8.67
CA GLN A 132 -3.05 -20.96 -9.94
C GLN A 132 -1.80 -20.75 -10.80
N VAL A 133 -1.46 -19.51 -11.13
CA VAL A 133 -0.33 -19.21 -12.03
C VAL A 133 1.00 -19.66 -11.42
N ARG A 134 1.35 -19.16 -10.22
CA ARG A 134 2.63 -19.50 -9.59
C ARG A 134 2.78 -21.01 -9.29
N PRO A 135 1.76 -21.71 -8.74
CA PRO A 135 1.86 -23.16 -8.55
C PRO A 135 2.00 -23.95 -9.85
N ALA A 136 1.34 -23.55 -10.93
CA ALA A 136 1.49 -24.18 -12.24
C ALA A 136 2.93 -24.00 -12.78
N MET A 137 3.47 -22.78 -12.72
CA MET A 137 4.87 -22.48 -13.05
C MET A 137 5.86 -23.31 -12.23
N THR A 138 5.61 -23.45 -10.93
CA THR A 138 6.47 -24.25 -10.03
C THR A 138 6.49 -25.73 -10.42
N LYS A 139 5.39 -26.23 -11.00
CA LYS A 139 5.27 -27.61 -11.49
C LYS A 139 5.74 -27.78 -12.94
N GLY A 140 6.12 -26.70 -13.62
CA GLY A 140 6.43 -26.71 -15.06
C GLY A 140 5.19 -26.85 -15.97
N ASP A 141 3.98 -26.64 -15.44
CA ASP A 141 2.74 -26.66 -16.21
C ASP A 141 2.53 -25.31 -16.91
N VAL A 142 3.23 -25.12 -18.03
CA VAL A 142 3.17 -23.88 -18.82
C VAL A 142 1.76 -23.62 -19.36
N ALA A 143 1.06 -24.67 -19.83
CA ALA A 143 -0.28 -24.53 -20.38
C ALA A 143 -1.30 -24.09 -19.31
N GLY A 144 -1.26 -24.71 -18.13
CA GLY A 144 -2.09 -24.31 -16.99
C GLY A 144 -1.74 -22.92 -16.47
N ALA A 145 -0.45 -22.57 -16.40
CA ALA A 145 -0.01 -21.23 -16.01
C ALA A 145 -0.51 -20.16 -16.99
N LYS A 146 -0.41 -20.41 -18.30
CA LYS A 146 -0.93 -19.52 -19.34
C LYS A 146 -2.44 -19.36 -19.23
N ALA A 147 -3.19 -20.46 -19.14
CA ALA A 147 -4.65 -20.42 -19.03
C ALA A 147 -5.11 -19.66 -17.77
N ALA A 148 -4.41 -19.80 -16.64
CA ALA A 148 -4.69 -19.04 -15.43
C ALA A 148 -4.30 -17.56 -15.56
N PHE A 149 -3.21 -17.24 -16.26
CA PHE A 149 -2.76 -15.86 -16.45
C PHE A 149 -3.62 -15.09 -17.46
N ASP A 150 -4.15 -15.75 -18.49
CA ASP A 150 -5.11 -15.14 -19.41
C ASP A 150 -6.35 -14.60 -18.66
N LYS A 151 -6.81 -15.31 -17.61
CA LYS A 151 -7.88 -14.86 -16.70
C LYS A 151 -7.49 -13.61 -15.90
N VAL A 152 -6.24 -13.55 -15.44
CA VAL A 152 -5.68 -12.37 -14.74
C VAL A 152 -5.74 -11.15 -15.66
N VAL A 153 -5.31 -11.30 -16.91
CA VAL A 153 -5.33 -10.21 -17.89
C VAL A 153 -6.76 -9.75 -18.20
N GLN A 154 -7.71 -10.69 -18.40
CA GLN A 154 -9.13 -10.36 -18.60
C GLN A 154 -9.72 -9.54 -17.45
N ILE A 155 -9.46 -9.95 -16.20
CA ILE A 155 -9.92 -9.20 -15.03
C ILE A 155 -9.31 -7.79 -15.02
N TYR A 156 -8.00 -7.68 -15.25
CA TYR A 156 -7.33 -6.38 -15.27
C TYR A 156 -7.94 -5.44 -16.32
N GLU A 157 -8.04 -5.87 -17.58
CA GLU A 157 -8.56 -5.04 -18.67
C GLU A 157 -10.03 -4.69 -18.46
N GLY A 158 -10.86 -5.67 -18.09
CA GLY A 158 -12.31 -5.48 -17.99
C GLY A 158 -12.75 -4.68 -16.76
N THR A 159 -11.94 -4.61 -15.70
CA THR A 159 -12.42 -4.11 -14.39
C THR A 159 -11.48 -3.13 -13.69
N LEU A 160 -10.16 -3.24 -13.84
CA LEU A 160 -9.19 -2.47 -13.05
C LEU A 160 -8.47 -1.39 -13.86
N GLN A 161 -8.17 -1.66 -15.14
CA GLN A 161 -7.45 -0.75 -16.03
C GLN A 161 -8.10 0.64 -16.12
N PRO A 162 -9.45 0.79 -16.19
CA PRO A 162 -10.07 2.11 -16.22
C PRO A 162 -9.69 3.00 -15.03
N ASN A 163 -9.49 2.41 -13.85
CA ASN A 163 -9.06 3.16 -12.68
C ASN A 163 -7.60 3.63 -12.82
N VAL A 164 -6.72 2.79 -13.38
CA VAL A 164 -5.32 3.13 -13.66
C VAL A 164 -5.22 4.27 -14.66
N VAL A 165 -6.00 4.24 -15.75
CA VAL A 165 -6.07 5.31 -16.75
C VAL A 165 -6.43 6.65 -16.10
N LYS A 166 -7.40 6.66 -15.18
CA LYS A 166 -7.78 7.88 -14.44
C LYS A 166 -6.62 8.44 -13.60
N ARG A 167 -5.79 7.58 -13.00
CA ARG A 167 -4.64 8.03 -12.18
C ARG A 167 -3.48 8.52 -13.03
N ASP A 168 -3.19 7.84 -14.14
CA ASP A 168 -2.21 8.32 -15.12
C ASP A 168 -2.56 9.72 -15.61
N ALA A 169 -3.82 9.94 -16.00
CA ALA A 169 -4.28 11.26 -16.44
C ALA A 169 -4.19 12.32 -15.32
N LYS A 170 -4.66 12.00 -14.11
CA LYS A 170 -4.70 12.96 -12.98
C LYS A 170 -3.29 13.38 -12.52
N PHE A 171 -2.34 12.46 -12.51
CA PHE A 171 -1.01 12.68 -11.93
C PHE A 171 0.12 12.74 -12.97
N SER A 172 -0.21 12.66 -14.27
CA SER A 172 0.76 12.60 -15.36
C SER A 172 1.76 11.44 -15.21
N LEU A 173 1.22 10.24 -14.93
CA LEU A 173 1.99 9.01 -14.71
C LEU A 173 1.94 8.09 -15.95
N ASN A 174 2.75 7.03 -15.91
CA ASN A 174 2.85 6.02 -16.98
C ASN A 174 2.56 4.60 -16.48
N MET A 175 1.60 4.42 -15.56
CA MET A 175 1.28 3.09 -15.00
C MET A 175 0.65 2.16 -16.04
N VAL A 176 -0.21 2.64 -16.94
CA VAL A 176 -0.83 1.82 -17.99
C VAL A 176 0.22 1.27 -18.97
N PRO A 177 1.13 2.09 -19.55
CA PRO A 177 2.25 1.58 -20.34
C PRO A 177 3.12 0.57 -19.57
N LEU A 178 3.46 0.88 -18.31
CA LEU A 178 4.25 -0.02 -17.47
C LEU A 178 3.56 -1.37 -17.26
N LEU A 179 2.27 -1.37 -16.93
CA LEU A 179 1.48 -2.58 -16.74
C LEU A 179 1.34 -3.38 -18.02
N LYS A 180 1.20 -2.72 -19.18
CA LYS A 180 1.19 -3.41 -20.47
C LYS A 180 2.49 -4.19 -20.68
N THR A 181 3.63 -3.51 -20.59
CA THR A 181 4.95 -4.16 -20.74
C THR A 181 5.15 -5.26 -19.69
N THR A 182 4.71 -5.04 -18.45
CA THR A 182 4.81 -6.03 -17.38
C THR A 182 3.98 -7.28 -17.69
N ILE A 183 2.77 -7.14 -18.21
CA ILE A 183 1.92 -8.27 -18.60
C ILE A 183 2.58 -9.08 -19.73
N GLU A 184 3.10 -8.40 -20.76
CA GLU A 184 3.81 -9.04 -21.88
C GLU A 184 5.06 -9.80 -21.39
N LEU A 185 5.79 -9.23 -20.44
CA LEU A 185 6.94 -9.89 -19.81
C LEU A 185 6.51 -11.11 -18.98
N ILE A 186 5.42 -11.04 -18.21
CA ILE A 186 4.91 -12.22 -17.49
C ILE A 186 4.48 -13.33 -18.46
N GLN A 187 3.85 -12.99 -19.59
CA GLN A 187 3.52 -13.99 -20.62
C GLN A 187 4.78 -14.66 -21.17
N LYS A 188 5.84 -13.88 -21.42
CA LYS A 188 7.14 -14.39 -21.83
C LYS A 188 7.73 -15.32 -20.76
N ASP A 189 7.76 -14.89 -19.50
CA ASP A 189 8.29 -15.70 -18.41
C ASP A 189 7.55 -17.03 -18.27
N ILE A 190 6.22 -17.02 -18.44
CA ILE A 190 5.40 -18.23 -18.42
C ILE A 190 5.79 -19.18 -19.55
N ASN A 191 5.90 -18.67 -20.78
CA ASN A 191 6.28 -19.47 -21.94
C ASN A 191 7.67 -20.09 -21.80
N GLU A 192 8.60 -19.37 -21.15
CA GLU A 192 9.97 -19.82 -20.87
C GLU A 192 10.07 -20.64 -19.58
N ASN A 193 8.97 -20.80 -18.83
CA ASN A 193 8.92 -21.34 -17.47
C ASN A 193 9.97 -20.71 -16.52
N ASN A 194 10.25 -19.41 -16.70
CA ASN A 194 11.25 -18.67 -15.94
C ASN A 194 10.65 -18.13 -14.64
N LEU A 195 10.73 -18.95 -13.57
CA LEU A 195 10.14 -18.63 -12.28
C LEU A 195 10.77 -17.39 -11.60
N ASN A 196 12.04 -17.09 -11.86
CA ASN A 196 12.73 -15.95 -11.25
C ASN A 196 12.20 -14.62 -11.81
N ASP A 197 12.17 -14.50 -13.14
CA ASP A 197 11.67 -13.28 -13.80
C ASP A 197 10.16 -13.15 -13.60
N PHE A 198 9.42 -14.26 -13.65
CA PHE A 198 8.00 -14.27 -13.28
C PHE A 198 7.76 -13.69 -11.89
N ASN A 199 8.57 -14.11 -10.90
CA ASN A 199 8.45 -13.63 -9.53
C ASN A 199 8.79 -12.15 -9.38
N PHE A 200 9.64 -11.60 -10.25
CA PHE A 200 9.96 -10.19 -10.29
C PHE A 200 8.83 -9.39 -10.98
N HIS A 201 8.44 -9.75 -12.21
CA HIS A 201 7.41 -9.03 -12.97
C HIS A 201 6.03 -9.09 -12.30
N ARG A 202 5.66 -10.21 -11.65
CA ARG A 202 4.40 -10.26 -10.87
C ARG A 202 4.37 -9.24 -9.73
N GLN A 203 5.52 -8.91 -9.15
CA GLN A 203 5.59 -7.89 -8.10
C GLN A 203 5.41 -6.50 -8.68
N ILE A 204 5.93 -6.22 -9.88
CA ILE A 204 5.69 -4.95 -10.58
C ILE A 204 4.18 -4.76 -10.81
N LEU A 205 3.50 -5.79 -11.33
CA LEU A 205 2.04 -5.77 -11.50
C LEU A 205 1.35 -5.47 -10.17
N ASP A 206 1.73 -6.21 -9.12
CA ASP A 206 1.12 -6.10 -7.79
C ASP A 206 1.28 -4.70 -7.17
N LYS A 207 2.51 -4.19 -7.11
CA LYS A 207 2.81 -2.90 -6.47
C LYS A 207 2.30 -1.72 -7.30
N THR A 208 2.24 -1.85 -8.62
CA THR A 208 1.65 -0.81 -9.48
C THR A 208 0.14 -0.69 -9.25
N LEU A 209 -0.56 -1.82 -9.08
CA LEU A 209 -1.98 -1.79 -8.70
C LEU A 209 -2.18 -1.24 -7.28
N ILE A 210 -1.29 -1.55 -6.33
CA ILE A 210 -1.31 -0.93 -4.97
C ILE A 210 -1.14 0.59 -5.07
N LYS A 211 -0.14 1.08 -5.84
CA LYS A 211 0.06 2.52 -6.10
C LYS A 211 -1.21 3.15 -6.69
N ASN A 212 -1.83 2.50 -7.66
CA ASN A 212 -3.09 2.97 -8.25
C ASN A 212 -4.19 3.17 -7.20
N TYR A 213 -4.44 2.19 -6.34
CA TYR A 213 -5.50 2.29 -5.33
C TYR A 213 -5.18 3.29 -4.21
N ALA A 214 -3.91 3.42 -3.80
CA ALA A 214 -3.49 4.45 -2.87
C ALA A 214 -3.72 5.87 -3.44
N LEU A 215 -3.37 6.10 -4.70
CA LEU A 215 -3.60 7.37 -5.40
C LEU A 215 -5.09 7.60 -5.71
N ALA A 216 -5.87 6.54 -5.88
CA ALA A 216 -7.32 6.63 -5.99
C ALA A 216 -7.91 7.16 -4.67
N ALA A 217 -7.61 6.54 -3.54
CA ALA A 217 -8.04 7.03 -2.22
C ALA A 217 -7.63 8.50 -1.98
N TYR A 218 -6.40 8.88 -2.35
CA TYR A 218 -5.94 10.27 -2.28
C TYR A 218 -6.77 11.22 -3.17
N THR A 219 -7.09 10.80 -4.39
CA THR A 219 -7.96 11.59 -5.29
C THR A 219 -9.35 11.77 -4.70
N TYR A 220 -9.91 10.74 -4.06
CA TYR A 220 -11.27 10.85 -3.51
C TYR A 220 -11.33 11.61 -2.20
N ALA A 221 -10.23 11.70 -1.43
CA ALA A 221 -10.15 12.66 -0.34
C ALA A 221 -10.25 14.11 -0.84
N GLU A 222 -9.66 14.43 -2.01
CA GLU A 222 -9.87 15.72 -2.68
C GLU A 222 -11.33 15.88 -3.14
N ASN A 223 -11.91 14.87 -3.78
CA ASN A 223 -13.27 14.94 -4.30
C ASN A 223 -14.31 15.14 -3.20
N VAL A 224 -14.13 14.54 -2.01
CA VAL A 224 -15.02 14.78 -0.85
C VAL A 224 -15.06 16.26 -0.47
N GLY A 225 -13.90 16.93 -0.45
CA GLY A 225 -13.81 18.36 -0.15
C GLY A 225 -14.39 19.27 -1.25
N LEU A 226 -14.46 18.78 -2.49
CA LEU A 226 -15.00 19.52 -3.63
C LEU A 226 -16.50 19.25 -3.88
N ALA A 227 -17.03 18.14 -3.35
CA ALA A 227 -18.41 17.73 -3.55
C ALA A 227 -19.41 18.66 -2.83
N ALA A 228 -20.57 18.89 -3.46
CA ALA A 228 -21.69 19.52 -2.77
C ALA A 228 -22.13 18.66 -1.57
N PRO A 229 -22.72 19.24 -0.50
CA PRO A 229 -23.09 18.49 0.69
C PRO A 229 -23.97 17.25 0.43
N ALA A 230 -24.85 17.31 -0.58
CA ALA A 230 -25.69 16.18 -0.96
C ALA A 230 -24.91 15.01 -1.59
N ASP A 231 -23.77 15.29 -2.22
CA ASP A 231 -22.93 14.30 -2.92
C ASP A 231 -21.75 13.80 -2.06
N GLN A 232 -21.49 14.45 -0.93
CA GLN A 232 -20.41 14.06 -0.01
C GLN A 232 -20.54 12.59 0.46
N PRO A 233 -21.70 12.09 0.92
CA PRO A 233 -21.80 10.69 1.37
C PRO A 233 -21.41 9.68 0.28
N LYS A 234 -21.75 9.98 -0.99
CA LYS A 234 -21.34 9.19 -2.15
C LYS A 234 -19.82 9.19 -2.32
N ALA A 235 -19.21 10.37 -2.35
CA ALA A 235 -17.76 10.52 -2.51
C ALA A 235 -16.95 9.86 -1.37
N ILE A 236 -17.46 9.93 -0.14
CA ILE A 236 -16.86 9.26 1.03
C ILE A 236 -16.89 7.75 0.85
N THR A 237 -18.03 7.21 0.43
CA THR A 237 -18.20 5.77 0.18
C THR A 237 -17.23 5.30 -0.91
N GLU A 238 -17.10 6.06 -2.00
CA GLU A 238 -16.15 5.77 -3.08
C GLU A 238 -14.70 5.73 -2.58
N GLY A 239 -14.29 6.72 -1.78
CA GLY A 239 -12.96 6.78 -1.17
C GLY A 239 -12.68 5.61 -0.21
N TYR A 240 -13.67 5.23 0.61
CA TYR A 240 -13.57 4.07 1.50
C TYR A 240 -13.27 2.79 0.73
N PHE A 241 -14.12 2.44 -0.25
CA PHE A 241 -13.98 1.21 -1.03
C PHE A 241 -12.74 1.19 -1.92
N LEU A 242 -12.21 2.35 -2.34
CA LEU A 242 -10.94 2.43 -3.06
C LEU A 242 -9.72 2.28 -2.15
N TYR A 243 -9.84 2.58 -0.85
CA TYR A 243 -8.73 2.39 0.09
C TYR A 243 -8.63 0.95 0.60
N MET A 244 -9.75 0.27 0.80
CA MET A 244 -9.78 -1.07 1.41
C MET A 244 -8.92 -2.15 0.71
N PRO A 245 -8.81 -2.21 -0.63
CA PRO A 245 -7.93 -3.16 -1.32
C PRO A 245 -6.47 -3.10 -0.86
N VAL A 246 -6.01 -1.93 -0.42
CA VAL A 246 -4.63 -1.66 -0.03
C VAL A 246 -4.45 -1.42 1.47
N TYR A 247 -5.53 -1.40 2.25
CA TYR A 247 -5.50 -1.09 3.69
C TYR A 247 -4.51 -1.98 4.46
N THR A 248 -4.62 -3.30 4.38
CA THR A 248 -3.74 -4.23 5.12
C THR A 248 -2.26 -4.04 4.75
N TYR A 249 -1.98 -3.74 3.48
CA TYR A 249 -0.62 -3.53 2.98
C TYR A 249 -0.01 -2.25 3.51
N LEU A 250 -0.76 -1.13 3.42
CA LEU A 250 -0.31 0.18 3.87
C LEU A 250 -0.26 0.26 5.40
N ARG A 251 -1.20 -0.39 6.10
CA ARG A 251 -1.14 -0.56 7.57
C ARG A 251 0.14 -1.28 8.00
N GLY A 252 0.69 -2.16 7.16
CA GLY A 252 1.98 -2.81 7.39
C GLY A 252 3.19 -1.87 7.36
N GLY A 253 3.06 -0.67 6.78
CA GLY A 253 4.08 0.38 6.86
C GLY A 253 3.83 1.40 7.97
N SER A 254 2.57 1.61 8.37
CA SER A 254 2.22 2.27 9.63
C SER A 254 0.80 1.94 10.06
N VAL A 255 0.68 1.35 11.25
CA VAL A 255 -0.62 0.98 11.81
C VAL A 255 -1.48 2.22 12.05
N ALA A 256 -0.91 3.26 12.65
CA ALA A 256 -1.61 4.49 12.98
C ALA A 256 -2.11 5.20 11.71
N ASP A 257 -1.25 5.41 10.71
CA ASP A 257 -1.64 6.12 9.49
C ASP A 257 -2.59 5.30 8.62
N GLY A 258 -2.39 3.98 8.54
CA GLY A 258 -3.31 3.10 7.82
C GLY A 258 -4.71 3.10 8.44
N ASN A 259 -4.79 3.07 9.77
CA ASN A 259 -6.06 3.18 10.49
C ASN A 259 -6.66 4.58 10.34
N PHE A 260 -5.87 5.64 10.42
CA PHE A 260 -6.34 7.01 10.23
C PHE A 260 -7.07 7.18 8.89
N VAL A 261 -6.50 6.72 7.77
CA VAL A 261 -7.16 6.82 6.46
C VAL A 261 -8.46 6.00 6.44
N LYS A 262 -8.44 4.77 6.96
CA LYS A 262 -9.65 3.93 7.05
C LYS A 262 -10.74 4.62 7.87
N ASP A 263 -10.39 5.10 9.06
CA ASP A 263 -11.33 5.64 10.05
C ASP A 263 -11.89 6.99 9.61
N ALA A 264 -11.10 7.80 8.91
CA ALA A 264 -11.57 9.03 8.29
C ALA A 264 -12.70 8.75 7.28
N PHE A 265 -12.49 7.83 6.34
CA PHE A 265 -13.54 7.46 5.38
C PHE A 265 -14.71 6.71 6.03
N ALA A 266 -14.43 5.78 6.96
CA ALA A 266 -15.46 5.01 7.65
C ALA A 266 -16.38 5.87 8.54
N SER A 267 -15.93 7.08 8.92
CA SER A 267 -16.71 7.97 9.78
C SER A 267 -18.00 8.49 9.14
N GLY A 268 -18.10 8.47 7.81
CA GLY A 268 -19.20 9.11 7.08
C GLY A 268 -19.22 10.64 7.16
N ASP A 269 -18.22 11.26 7.79
CA ASP A 269 -18.15 12.68 8.08
C ASP A 269 -17.10 13.36 7.20
N ALA A 270 -17.58 14.19 6.26
CA ALA A 270 -16.73 14.90 5.30
C ALA A 270 -15.70 15.81 6.00
N SER A 271 -15.99 16.33 7.19
CA SER A 271 -15.07 17.22 7.94
C SER A 271 -13.82 16.51 8.43
N LYS A 272 -13.86 15.17 8.55
CA LYS A 272 -12.73 14.32 8.94
C LYS A 272 -11.86 13.90 7.76
N ILE A 273 -12.29 14.17 6.53
CA ILE A 273 -11.58 13.76 5.32
C ILE A 273 -10.92 14.99 4.71
N LYS A 274 -9.69 15.25 5.17
CA LYS A 274 -8.86 16.34 4.65
C LYS A 274 -7.82 15.76 3.71
N LYS A 275 -7.86 16.20 2.45
CA LYS A 275 -6.95 15.74 1.39
C LYS A 275 -5.49 15.69 1.83
N ASP A 276 -5.00 16.77 2.42
CA ASP A 276 -3.59 16.87 2.80
C ASP A 276 -3.25 15.86 3.90
N GLU A 277 -4.03 15.79 4.99
CA GLU A 277 -3.82 14.84 6.09
C GLU A 277 -3.88 13.37 5.61
N ILE A 278 -4.84 13.03 4.72
CA ILE A 278 -4.92 11.71 4.08
C ILE A 278 -3.69 11.45 3.21
N GLY A 279 -3.26 12.43 2.42
CA GLY A 279 -2.07 12.36 1.60
C GLY A 279 -0.81 12.12 2.43
N GLU A 280 -0.67 12.81 3.57
CA GLU A 280 0.45 12.58 4.48
C GLU A 280 0.42 11.18 5.08
N ALA A 281 -0.75 10.73 5.56
CA ALA A 281 -0.89 9.40 6.14
C ALA A 281 -0.53 8.31 5.12
N LEU A 282 -1.05 8.41 3.89
CA LEU A 282 -0.68 7.52 2.78
C LEU A 282 0.83 7.56 2.52
N GLN A 283 1.43 8.75 2.37
CA GLN A 283 2.86 8.90 2.14
C GLN A 283 3.68 8.21 3.23
N ARG A 284 3.35 8.47 4.49
CA ARG A 284 4.02 7.90 5.66
C ARG A 284 3.86 6.37 5.77
N THR A 285 2.71 5.80 5.40
CA THR A 285 2.60 4.32 5.29
C THR A 285 3.56 3.75 4.25
N MET A 286 3.70 4.39 3.10
CA MET A 286 4.57 3.94 2.03
C MET A 286 6.06 4.15 2.37
N ILE A 287 6.42 5.21 3.09
CA ILE A 287 7.77 5.41 3.64
C ILE A 287 8.16 4.25 4.55
N GLY A 288 7.27 3.84 5.47
CA GLY A 288 7.51 2.67 6.33
C GLY A 288 7.72 1.36 5.56
N LYS A 289 7.08 1.22 4.39
CA LYS A 289 7.35 0.09 3.48
C LYS A 289 8.72 0.20 2.83
N VAL A 290 9.10 1.36 2.31
CA VAL A 290 10.42 1.57 1.69
C VAL A 290 11.54 1.33 2.69
N SER A 291 11.43 1.89 3.91
CA SER A 291 12.44 1.72 4.95
C SER A 291 12.58 0.25 5.36
N GLU A 292 11.48 -0.50 5.50
CA GLU A 292 11.52 -1.93 5.81
C GLU A 292 12.26 -2.72 4.74
N TYR A 293 11.91 -2.51 3.47
CA TYR A 293 12.50 -3.28 2.39
C TYR A 293 13.98 -2.96 2.17
N ILE A 294 14.39 -1.71 2.33
CA ILE A 294 15.81 -1.34 2.30
C ILE A 294 16.56 -2.01 3.45
N ASN A 295 16.00 -1.97 4.67
CA ASN A 295 16.60 -2.62 5.83
C ASN A 295 16.73 -4.15 5.63
N GLN A 296 15.68 -4.81 5.13
CA GLN A 296 15.72 -6.24 4.85
C GLN A 296 16.72 -6.58 3.74
N ALA A 297 16.83 -5.76 2.70
CA ALA A 297 17.86 -5.95 1.68
C ALA A 297 19.28 -5.90 2.28
N PHE A 298 19.54 -4.98 3.21
CA PHE A 298 20.82 -4.93 3.93
C PHE A 298 21.06 -6.20 4.75
N ILE A 299 20.08 -6.60 5.56
CA ILE A 299 20.16 -7.79 6.42
C ILE A 299 20.41 -9.05 5.59
N LYS A 300 19.68 -9.23 4.49
CA LYS A 300 19.81 -10.42 3.64
C LYS A 300 21.13 -10.45 2.90
N LEU A 301 21.59 -9.32 2.36
CA LEU A 301 22.86 -9.27 1.67
C LEU A 301 24.04 -9.49 2.62
N GLU A 302 23.99 -8.92 3.83
CA GLU A 302 24.99 -9.16 4.87
C GLU A 302 25.04 -10.63 5.32
N ALA A 303 23.90 -11.32 5.29
CA ALA A 303 23.81 -12.76 5.52
C ALA A 303 24.21 -13.63 4.30
N GLY A 304 24.61 -13.02 3.17
CA GLY A 304 24.96 -13.74 1.93
C GLY A 304 23.75 -14.26 1.13
N ASP A 305 22.52 -13.92 1.52
CA ASP A 305 21.29 -14.32 0.84
C ASP A 305 20.93 -13.33 -0.28
N LEU A 306 21.67 -13.44 -1.39
CA LEU A 306 21.52 -12.57 -2.55
C LEU A 306 20.10 -12.62 -3.16
N GLN A 307 19.46 -13.80 -3.18
CA GLN A 307 18.15 -13.94 -3.80
C GLN A 307 17.07 -13.24 -2.98
N ALA A 308 17.08 -13.38 -1.65
CA ALA A 308 16.16 -12.62 -0.81
C ALA A 308 16.47 -11.11 -0.85
N ALA A 309 17.75 -10.72 -0.87
CA ALA A 309 18.14 -9.32 -1.01
C ALA A 309 17.57 -8.69 -2.29
N ARG A 310 17.69 -9.38 -3.44
CA ARG A 310 17.11 -8.96 -4.72
C ARG A 310 15.59 -8.80 -4.64
N GLY A 311 14.91 -9.73 -3.99
CA GLY A 311 13.47 -9.63 -3.74
C GLY A 311 13.10 -8.38 -2.95
N TYR A 312 13.82 -8.09 -1.87
CA TYR A 312 13.56 -6.90 -1.06
C TYR A 312 13.91 -5.59 -1.76
N VAL A 313 14.99 -5.54 -2.56
CA VAL A 313 15.26 -4.34 -3.38
C VAL A 313 14.18 -4.09 -4.41
N ALA A 314 13.70 -5.15 -5.08
CA ALA A 314 12.58 -5.05 -6.02
C ALA A 314 11.35 -4.45 -5.32
N GLU A 315 10.95 -4.96 -4.15
CA GLU A 315 9.81 -4.38 -3.41
C GLU A 315 10.06 -2.94 -2.93
N GLY A 316 11.26 -2.66 -2.41
CA GLY A 316 11.63 -1.33 -1.91
C GLY A 316 11.58 -0.26 -3.00
N THR A 317 12.14 -0.56 -4.18
CA THR A 317 12.13 0.36 -5.33
C THR A 317 10.73 0.55 -5.91
N MET A 318 9.88 -0.49 -5.93
CA MET A 318 8.48 -0.38 -6.35
C MET A 318 7.65 0.47 -5.37
N PHE A 319 7.87 0.35 -4.06
CA PHE A 319 7.25 1.26 -3.10
C PHE A 319 7.85 2.67 -3.16
N LEU A 320 9.13 2.84 -3.50
CA LEU A 320 9.66 4.17 -3.80
C LEU A 320 8.93 4.80 -5.00
N ALA A 321 8.59 4.01 -6.02
CA ALA A 321 7.79 4.50 -7.15
C ALA A 321 6.40 5.01 -6.75
N SER A 322 5.84 4.52 -5.64
CA SER A 322 4.58 5.05 -5.08
C SER A 322 4.73 6.45 -4.45
N GLN A 323 5.97 6.90 -4.20
CA GLN A 323 6.28 8.23 -3.68
C GLN A 323 6.31 9.31 -4.77
N GLU A 324 6.28 8.96 -6.05
CA GLU A 324 6.44 9.90 -7.18
C GLU A 324 5.55 11.14 -7.09
N VAL A 325 4.26 10.94 -6.78
CA VAL A 325 3.29 12.04 -6.65
C VAL A 325 3.61 12.93 -5.45
N PHE A 326 4.12 12.36 -4.36
CA PHE A 326 4.36 13.07 -3.10
C PHE A 326 5.73 13.76 -3.03
N LEU A 327 6.74 13.19 -3.69
CA LEU A 327 8.07 13.81 -3.81
C LEU A 327 8.11 14.90 -4.88
N GLY A 328 7.24 14.80 -5.89
CA GLY A 328 7.33 15.60 -7.10
C GLY A 328 8.41 15.09 -8.05
N LYS A 329 8.31 15.50 -9.33
CA LYS A 329 9.10 14.93 -10.43
C LYS A 329 10.61 14.99 -10.22
N GLU A 330 11.13 16.13 -9.76
CA GLU A 330 12.58 16.35 -9.62
C GLU A 330 13.18 15.49 -8.50
N LYS A 331 12.62 15.56 -7.29
CA LYS A 331 13.09 14.74 -6.16
C LYS A 331 12.91 13.25 -6.45
N TYR A 332 11.80 12.86 -7.07
CA TYR A 332 11.57 11.48 -7.46
C TYR A 332 12.57 10.98 -8.53
N ALA A 333 12.92 11.81 -9.52
CA ALA A 333 13.94 11.45 -10.51
C ALA A 333 15.31 11.20 -9.84
N ALA A 334 15.72 12.06 -8.90
CA ALA A 334 16.95 11.87 -8.15
C ALA A 334 16.90 10.61 -7.26
N ALA A 335 15.78 10.37 -6.57
CA ALA A 335 15.57 9.15 -5.80
C ALA A 335 15.59 7.88 -6.67
N SER A 336 15.06 7.97 -7.89
CA SER A 336 15.05 6.86 -8.86
C SER A 336 16.46 6.51 -9.35
N VAL A 337 17.34 7.50 -9.53
CA VAL A 337 18.76 7.26 -9.83
C VAL A 337 19.43 6.49 -8.68
N ALA A 338 19.18 6.88 -7.43
CA ALA A 338 19.70 6.15 -6.27
C ALA A 338 19.14 4.72 -6.21
N ALA A 339 17.85 4.52 -6.52
CA ALA A 339 17.22 3.20 -6.61
C ALA A 339 17.84 2.27 -7.68
N THR A 340 18.20 2.82 -8.84
CA THR A 340 18.91 2.06 -9.88
C THR A 340 20.27 1.59 -9.36
N LYS A 341 21.06 2.51 -8.78
CA LYS A 341 22.38 2.18 -8.22
C LYS A 341 22.30 1.20 -7.05
N PHE A 342 21.27 1.33 -6.21
CA PHE A 342 20.99 0.39 -5.12
C PHE A 342 20.71 -1.02 -5.66
N THR A 343 19.91 -1.14 -6.72
CA THR A 343 19.64 -2.42 -7.40
C THR A 343 20.89 -3.04 -8.01
N GLU A 344 21.70 -2.22 -8.69
CA GLU A 344 22.97 -2.68 -9.26
C GLU A 344 23.96 -3.15 -8.19
N ALA A 345 24.06 -2.43 -7.07
CA ALA A 345 24.94 -2.79 -5.96
C ALA A 345 24.53 -4.13 -5.32
N VAL A 346 23.24 -4.35 -5.07
CA VAL A 346 22.74 -5.65 -4.58
C VAL A 346 23.04 -6.75 -5.58
N ASN A 347 22.81 -6.52 -6.87
CA ASN A 347 23.08 -7.53 -7.90
C ASN A 347 24.55 -7.96 -7.98
N LYS A 348 25.47 -7.07 -7.62
CA LYS A 348 26.92 -7.32 -7.53
C LYS A 348 27.37 -7.86 -6.16
N SER A 349 26.43 -8.07 -5.22
CA SER A 349 26.73 -8.40 -3.83
C SER A 349 27.65 -7.40 -3.11
N ASP A 350 27.64 -6.13 -3.54
CA ASP A 350 28.45 -5.08 -2.93
C ASP A 350 27.71 -4.47 -1.74
N LEU A 351 27.99 -4.95 -0.53
CA LEU A 351 27.31 -4.51 0.68
C LEU A 351 27.57 -3.03 1.00
N ALA A 352 28.76 -2.52 0.73
CA ALA A 352 29.11 -1.13 1.04
C ALA A 352 28.33 -0.17 0.14
N ALA A 353 28.35 -0.39 -1.18
CA ALA A 353 27.56 0.39 -2.13
C ALA A 353 26.05 0.21 -1.89
N THR A 354 25.62 -0.99 -1.51
CA THR A 354 24.22 -1.27 -1.17
C THR A 354 23.77 -0.39 -0.01
N LYS A 355 24.53 -0.36 1.10
CA LYS A 355 24.25 0.48 2.28
C LYS A 355 24.26 1.97 1.91
N GLU A 356 25.23 2.41 1.09
CA GLU A 356 25.33 3.79 0.62
C GLU A 356 24.09 4.22 -0.18
N TYR A 357 23.74 3.51 -1.24
CA TYR A 357 22.63 3.91 -2.11
C TYR A 357 21.27 3.72 -1.46
N GLY A 358 21.11 2.67 -0.63
CA GLY A 358 19.92 2.53 0.20
C GLY A 358 19.78 3.73 1.14
N PHE A 359 20.85 4.16 1.81
CA PHE A 359 20.85 5.36 2.66
C PHE A 359 20.50 6.63 1.86
N GLN A 360 21.03 6.80 0.65
CA GLN A 360 20.69 7.93 -0.23
C GLN A 360 19.19 7.99 -0.56
N ILE A 361 18.54 6.85 -0.81
CA ILE A 361 17.08 6.80 -1.02
C ILE A 361 16.35 7.33 0.22
N LEU A 362 16.77 6.90 1.41
CA LEU A 362 16.13 7.30 2.67
C LEU A 362 16.24 8.79 2.95
N LYS A 363 17.30 9.47 2.47
CA LYS A 363 17.44 10.93 2.58
C LYS A 363 16.32 11.70 1.88
N PHE A 364 15.70 11.14 0.85
CA PHE A 364 14.54 11.77 0.21
C PHE A 364 13.25 11.64 1.02
N LEU A 365 13.21 10.73 2.00
CA LEU A 365 11.99 10.36 2.73
C LEU A 365 12.01 10.84 4.18
N VAL A 366 13.20 10.97 4.79
CA VAL A 366 13.37 11.28 6.21
C VAL A 366 12.73 12.61 6.63
N ASP A 367 12.70 13.60 5.75
CA ASP A 367 12.07 14.89 6.03
C ASP A 367 10.55 14.77 6.21
N LYS A 368 9.91 13.74 5.65
CA LYS A 368 8.47 13.54 5.84
C LYS A 368 8.16 12.81 7.14
N ASP A 369 9.04 11.90 7.57
CA ASP A 369 8.66 10.84 8.50
C ASP A 369 9.84 10.14 9.19
N GLY A 370 10.72 10.93 9.80
CA GLY A 370 11.88 10.42 10.50
C GLY A 370 12.74 11.50 11.13
N SER A 371 13.96 11.14 11.44
CA SER A 371 14.96 12.05 11.98
C SER A 371 16.31 11.84 11.35
N SER A 372 16.99 12.94 11.05
CA SER A 372 18.34 12.96 10.52
C SER A 372 19.27 13.61 11.54
N LEU A 373 20.39 12.93 11.82
CA LEU A 373 21.40 13.38 12.77
C LEU A 373 22.79 13.15 12.19
N LYS A 374 23.80 13.79 12.79
CA LYS A 374 25.20 13.58 12.43
C LYS A 374 26.09 13.49 13.66
N ILE A 375 27.06 12.59 13.61
CA ILE A 375 28.07 12.45 14.66
C ILE A 375 28.87 13.74 14.80
N GLY A 376 29.02 14.20 16.04
CA GLY A 376 29.71 15.44 16.38
C GLY A 376 28.91 16.72 16.11
N ASP A 377 27.68 16.61 15.56
CA ASP A 377 26.81 17.75 15.30
C ASP A 377 25.67 17.81 16.32
N LYS A 378 25.40 19.02 16.81
CA LYS A 378 24.25 19.29 17.69
C LYS A 378 22.98 19.57 16.88
N ALA A 379 23.11 19.97 15.62
CA ALA A 379 21.97 20.15 14.73
C ALA A 379 21.39 18.78 14.30
N TYR A 380 20.08 18.68 14.32
CA TYR A 380 19.35 17.52 13.82
C TYR A 380 17.98 17.95 13.28
N GLN A 381 17.33 17.06 12.55
CA GLN A 381 15.97 17.29 12.07
C GLN A 381 15.03 16.20 12.55
N VAL A 382 13.77 16.58 12.76
CA VAL A 382 12.65 15.66 12.99
C VAL A 382 11.53 16.07 12.04
N ASN A 383 11.17 15.17 11.13
CA ASN A 383 10.19 15.43 10.06
C ASN A 383 10.48 16.77 9.34
N GLY A 384 11.74 16.97 8.95
CA GLY A 384 12.21 18.16 8.23
C GLY A 384 12.34 19.43 9.08
N ALA A 385 11.76 19.47 10.29
CA ALA A 385 11.94 20.59 11.20
C ALA A 385 13.30 20.52 11.88
N ALA A 386 14.03 21.65 11.89
CA ALA A 386 15.37 21.75 12.46
C ALA A 386 15.33 21.98 13.98
N PHE A 387 16.22 21.30 14.69
CA PHE A 387 16.41 21.39 16.13
C PHE A 387 17.89 21.43 16.48
N THR A 388 18.19 21.75 17.74
CA THR A 388 19.55 21.74 18.27
C THR A 388 19.56 21.03 19.60
N ALA A 389 20.38 19.99 19.70
CA ALA A 389 20.55 19.19 20.90
C ALA A 389 21.55 19.89 21.84
N GLU A 390 21.43 19.64 23.14
CA GLU A 390 22.42 20.10 24.12
C GLU A 390 23.78 19.48 23.85
N ASN A 391 23.79 18.19 23.51
CA ASN A 391 24.98 17.41 23.21
C ASN A 391 24.81 16.64 21.89
N ALA A 392 25.91 16.50 21.15
CA ALA A 392 25.93 15.80 19.87
C ALA A 392 25.98 14.28 20.05
N PRO A 393 25.44 13.49 19.12
CA PRO A 393 25.77 12.07 19.02
C PRO A 393 27.28 11.88 18.86
N PHE A 394 27.82 10.81 19.43
CA PHE A 394 29.25 10.50 19.33
C PHE A 394 29.49 8.99 19.24
N ILE A 395 30.71 8.62 18.87
CA ILE A 395 31.15 7.22 18.93
C ILE A 395 31.97 7.06 20.21
N ASN A 396 31.51 6.20 21.11
CA ASN A 396 32.25 5.87 22.32
C ASN A 396 33.49 5.05 21.94
N ALA A 397 34.67 5.51 22.35
CA ALA A 397 35.94 4.92 21.94
C ALA A 397 36.20 3.54 22.56
N GLU A 398 35.64 3.27 23.75
CA GLU A 398 35.84 2.01 24.47
C GLU A 398 34.96 0.89 23.90
N SER A 399 33.69 1.19 23.63
CA SER A 399 32.72 0.21 23.13
C SER A 399 32.63 0.16 21.60
N SER A 400 33.18 1.16 20.90
CA SER A 400 32.96 1.38 19.47
C SER A 400 31.47 1.46 19.09
N ARG A 401 30.64 2.03 19.97
CA ARG A 401 29.20 2.22 19.72
C ARG A 401 28.87 3.68 19.48
N THR A 402 27.97 3.88 18.52
CA THR A 402 27.31 5.16 18.28
C THR A 402 26.31 5.41 19.39
N LEU A 403 26.55 6.46 20.18
CA LEU A 403 25.69 6.92 21.25
C LEU A 403 24.90 8.14 20.82
N VAL A 404 23.61 8.17 21.14
CA VAL A 404 22.70 9.26 20.80
C VAL A 404 22.02 9.77 22.09
N PRO A 405 21.85 11.09 22.26
CA PRO A 405 21.14 11.62 23.42
C PRO A 405 19.70 11.10 23.48
N VAL A 406 19.28 10.64 24.65
CA VAL A 406 17.93 10.04 24.79
C VAL A 406 16.83 11.04 24.46
N ARG A 407 16.99 12.33 24.80
CA ARG A 407 16.00 13.37 24.48
C ARG A 407 15.79 13.53 22.97
N VAL A 408 16.86 13.41 22.18
CA VAL A 408 16.78 13.48 20.71
C VAL A 408 16.00 12.28 20.17
N ILE A 409 16.28 11.08 20.70
CA ILE A 409 15.52 9.87 20.33
C ILE A 409 14.05 10.00 20.72
N ALA A 410 13.76 10.43 21.95
CA ALA A 410 12.40 10.61 22.43
C ALA A 410 11.61 11.56 21.54
N GLN A 411 12.22 12.69 21.14
CA GLN A 411 11.60 13.60 20.19
C GLN A 411 11.39 12.96 18.80
N ALA A 412 12.40 12.26 18.28
CA ALA A 412 12.34 11.57 16.99
C ALA A 412 11.17 10.57 16.91
N ILE A 413 10.87 9.90 18.02
CA ILE A 413 9.80 8.90 18.11
C ILE A 413 8.50 9.46 18.71
N GLN A 414 8.43 10.77 19.00
CA GLN A 414 7.31 11.42 19.67
C GLN A 414 6.93 10.73 20.99
N ALA A 415 7.92 10.47 21.82
CA ALA A 415 7.81 9.93 23.17
C ALA A 415 8.09 11.02 24.22
N GLY A 416 7.49 10.86 25.39
CA GLY A 416 7.89 11.60 26.59
C GLY A 416 9.20 11.02 27.15
N VAL A 417 10.02 11.88 27.76
CA VAL A 417 11.23 11.47 28.45
C VAL A 417 11.37 12.23 29.77
N GLU A 418 11.60 11.47 30.83
CA GLU A 418 11.77 11.96 32.20
C GLU A 418 13.04 11.36 32.80
N TRP A 419 13.64 12.09 33.73
CA TRP A 419 14.79 11.63 34.51
C TRP A 419 14.35 11.48 35.96
N GLU A 420 14.46 10.28 36.49
CA GLU A 420 14.22 10.02 37.91
C GLU A 420 15.51 9.99 38.70
N ASP A 421 15.71 11.08 39.45
CA ASP A 421 16.99 11.33 40.12
C ASP A 421 17.24 10.38 41.30
N ALA A 422 16.18 9.94 41.99
CA ALA A 422 16.28 9.03 43.12
C ALA A 422 16.85 7.65 42.72
N THR A 423 16.46 7.18 41.53
CA THR A 423 16.86 5.85 41.02
C THR A 423 17.91 5.94 39.92
N LYS A 424 18.28 7.16 39.50
CA LYS A 424 19.16 7.43 38.35
C LYS A 424 18.66 6.74 37.08
N THR A 425 17.37 6.90 36.78
CA THR A 425 16.67 6.19 35.71
C THR A 425 16.15 7.14 34.65
N VAL A 426 16.42 6.82 33.38
CA VAL A 426 15.74 7.45 32.25
C VAL A 426 14.42 6.73 32.00
N VAL A 427 13.33 7.47 31.99
CA VAL A 427 11.97 6.96 31.75
C VAL A 427 11.49 7.50 30.42
N ILE A 428 11.23 6.61 29.46
CA ILE A 428 10.69 6.94 28.14
C ILE A 428 9.26 6.41 28.07
N THR A 429 8.31 7.27 27.75
CA THR A 429 6.89 6.90 27.65
C THR A 429 6.38 7.12 26.24
N LYS A 430 5.90 6.05 25.60
CA LYS A 430 5.34 6.08 24.24
C LYS A 430 4.10 5.21 24.15
N ASP A 431 2.98 5.78 23.70
CA ASP A 431 1.73 5.07 23.43
C ASP A 431 1.26 4.18 24.61
N GLY A 432 1.41 4.69 25.84
CA GLY A 432 1.07 3.99 27.08
C GLY A 432 2.09 2.95 27.56
N LYS A 433 3.17 2.71 26.80
CA LYS A 433 4.29 1.86 27.21
C LYS A 433 5.36 2.70 27.91
N LYS A 434 5.79 2.24 29.08
CA LYS A 434 6.87 2.83 29.87
C LYS A 434 8.14 1.98 29.71
N THR A 435 9.22 2.59 29.26
CA THR A 435 10.55 2.00 29.14
C THR A 435 11.50 2.70 30.10
N GLU A 436 12.13 1.94 30.99
CA GLU A 436 12.97 2.43 32.07
C GLU A 436 14.38 1.88 31.90
N ILE A 437 15.37 2.78 31.89
CA ILE A 437 16.77 2.43 31.70
C ILE A 437 17.59 3.11 32.78
N THR A 438 18.11 2.32 33.71
CA THR A 438 18.92 2.80 34.83
C THR A 438 20.35 3.07 34.38
N LEU A 439 20.93 4.17 34.85
CA LEU A 439 22.31 4.54 34.60
C LEU A 439 23.27 3.40 34.95
N GLY A 440 24.22 3.10 34.06
CA GLY A 440 25.20 2.03 34.26
C GLY A 440 24.64 0.60 34.15
N SER A 441 23.33 0.43 33.95
CA SER A 441 22.70 -0.87 33.67
C SER A 441 22.68 -1.16 32.17
N ASP A 442 22.87 -2.43 31.81
CA ASP A 442 22.64 -2.97 30.47
C ASP A 442 21.22 -3.54 30.30
N GLN A 443 20.45 -3.65 31.39
CA GLN A 443 19.07 -4.11 31.39
C GLN A 443 18.10 -2.97 31.09
N VAL A 444 17.06 -3.30 30.32
CA VAL A 444 15.92 -2.43 30.08
C VAL A 444 14.69 -3.00 30.79
N VAL A 445 13.94 -2.16 31.48
CA VAL A 445 12.69 -2.51 32.13
C VAL A 445 11.53 -1.92 31.32
N GLU A 446 10.55 -2.73 30.96
CA GLU A 446 9.33 -2.30 30.27
C GLU A 446 8.11 -2.62 31.12
N ASN A 447 7.30 -1.58 31.41
CA ASN A 447 6.11 -1.68 32.25
C ASN A 447 6.38 -2.42 33.58
N GLY A 448 7.51 -2.10 34.24
CA GLY A 448 7.91 -2.68 35.51
C GLY A 448 8.50 -4.10 35.45
N LYS A 449 8.73 -4.68 34.26
CA LYS A 449 9.38 -5.99 34.11
C LYS A 449 10.63 -5.90 33.25
N VAL A 450 11.67 -6.65 33.60
CA VAL A 450 12.88 -6.76 32.77
C VAL A 450 12.51 -7.26 31.38
N ASN A 451 12.94 -6.55 30.34
CA ASN A 451 12.79 -6.96 28.96
C ASN A 451 13.92 -7.89 28.57
N GLU A 452 13.67 -9.19 28.63
CA GLU A 452 14.67 -10.23 28.31
C GLU A 452 15.08 -10.26 26.82
N LYS A 453 14.33 -9.58 25.94
CA LYS A 453 14.62 -9.55 24.50
C LYS A 453 15.59 -8.46 24.10
N VAL A 454 15.77 -7.45 24.96
CA VAL A 454 16.61 -6.29 24.66
C VAL A 454 17.62 -6.09 25.78
N LYS A 455 18.89 -6.25 25.42
CA LYS A 455 20.01 -5.99 26.29
C LYS A 455 20.90 -4.94 25.62
N LEU A 456 21.20 -3.86 26.33
CA LEU A 456 22.05 -2.82 25.78
C LEU A 456 23.46 -3.37 25.61
N ASP A 457 24.02 -3.19 24.42
CA ASP A 457 25.41 -3.53 24.12
C ASP A 457 26.41 -2.53 24.70
N GLN A 458 25.92 -1.39 25.18
CA GLN A 458 26.60 -0.48 26.08
C GLN A 458 25.59 0.11 27.08
N PRO A 459 25.89 0.12 28.39
CA PRO A 459 25.03 0.76 29.39
C PRO A 459 24.79 2.25 29.10
N VAL A 460 23.70 2.78 29.62
CA VAL A 460 23.47 4.24 29.59
C VAL A 460 24.63 4.95 30.27
N VAL A 461 25.13 5.98 29.60
CA VAL A 461 26.13 6.90 30.14
C VAL A 461 25.55 8.31 30.25
N ILE A 462 26.08 9.10 31.17
CA ILE A 462 25.82 10.53 31.24
C ILE A 462 27.08 11.25 30.82
N GLU A 463 26.96 12.09 29.80
CA GLU A 463 28.02 13.01 29.38
C GLU A 463 27.44 14.41 29.29
N ASN A 464 28.15 15.39 29.89
CA ASN A 464 27.77 16.81 29.88
C ASN A 464 26.29 17.03 30.27
N GLY A 465 25.82 16.31 31.30
CA GLY A 465 24.46 16.42 31.82
C GLY A 465 23.36 15.75 30.98
N SER A 466 23.70 15.10 29.85
CA SER A 466 22.75 14.36 29.02
C SER A 466 22.95 12.85 29.15
N SER A 467 21.86 12.09 29.21
CA SER A 467 21.88 10.63 29.11
C SER A 467 21.97 10.18 27.65
N PHE A 468 22.78 9.17 27.38
CA PHE A 468 22.99 8.59 26.06
C PHE A 468 22.68 7.10 26.04
N ILE A 469 22.07 6.64 24.95
CA ILE A 469 21.84 5.22 24.67
C ILE A 469 22.51 4.80 23.36
N PRO A 470 22.85 3.51 23.20
CA PRO A 470 23.28 2.98 21.92
C PRO A 470 22.23 3.17 20.84
N LEU A 471 22.65 3.63 19.66
CA LEU A 471 21.77 3.85 18.51
C LEU A 471 20.97 2.59 18.13
N ARG A 472 21.56 1.39 18.30
CA ARG A 472 20.88 0.10 18.08
C ARG A 472 19.67 -0.09 18.98
N ALA A 473 19.77 0.32 20.24
CA ALA A 473 18.69 0.18 21.22
C ALA A 473 17.41 0.91 20.77
N VAL A 474 17.55 1.97 19.98
CA VAL A 474 16.41 2.70 19.40
C VAL A 474 15.57 1.79 18.50
N ALA A 475 16.22 0.98 17.67
CA ALA A 475 15.53 0.04 16.78
C ALA A 475 14.86 -1.08 17.59
N GLU A 476 15.58 -1.65 18.55
CA GLU A 476 15.13 -2.80 19.34
C GLU A 476 13.99 -2.46 20.31
N LEU A 477 14.01 -1.27 20.91
CA LEU A 477 13.01 -0.86 21.91
C LEU A 477 11.75 -0.27 21.29
N PHE A 478 11.90 0.50 20.21
CA PHE A 478 10.80 1.32 19.67
C PHE A 478 10.32 0.86 18.30
N GLY A 479 10.83 -0.26 17.79
CA GLY A 479 10.44 -0.82 16.50
C GLY A 479 10.75 0.11 15.32
N LYS A 480 11.75 0.99 15.49
CA LYS A 480 12.21 1.93 14.46
C LYS A 480 13.28 1.30 13.58
N ARG A 481 13.44 1.84 12.38
CA ARG A 481 14.50 1.46 11.46
C ARG A 481 15.59 2.50 11.52
N VAL A 482 16.79 2.03 11.79
CA VAL A 482 17.93 2.87 12.09
C VAL A 482 19.03 2.58 11.07
N PHE A 483 19.48 3.64 10.43
CA PHE A 483 20.46 3.59 9.36
C PHE A 483 21.63 4.51 9.71
N TYR A 484 22.84 4.02 9.45
CA TYR A 484 24.07 4.77 9.69
C TYR A 484 24.95 4.67 8.45
N GLN A 485 25.40 5.82 7.96
CA GLN A 485 26.33 5.89 6.83
C GLN A 485 27.27 7.09 7.01
N ASN A 486 28.57 6.85 7.10
CA ASN A 486 29.61 7.89 7.14
C ASN A 486 29.36 9.00 8.18
N GLY A 487 28.92 8.63 9.38
CA GLY A 487 28.62 9.58 10.47
C GLY A 487 27.24 10.22 10.39
N GLU A 488 26.49 10.03 9.29
CA GLU A 488 25.07 10.40 9.20
C GLU A 488 24.21 9.28 9.77
N ILE A 489 23.14 9.67 10.48
CA ILE A 489 22.15 8.77 11.08
C ILE A 489 20.78 9.13 10.54
N ILE A 490 20.04 8.14 10.07
CA ILE A 490 18.62 8.26 9.74
C ILE A 490 17.83 7.30 10.61
N ILE A 491 16.81 7.83 11.28
CA ILE A 491 15.83 7.04 12.03
C ILE A 491 14.50 7.21 11.33
N LEU A 492 13.95 6.12 10.83
CA LEU A 492 12.62 6.06 10.22
C LEU A 492 11.73 5.14 11.04
N ARG A 493 10.43 5.25 10.83
CA ARG A 493 9.45 4.30 11.35
C ARG A 493 9.69 2.88 10.90
#